data_AF-A0A0F2S6S9-F1
#
_entry.id   AF-A0A0F2S6S9-F1
#
_cell.length_a   1.000
_cell.length_b   1.000
_cell.length_c   1.000
_cell.angle_alpha   90.00
_cell.angle_beta   90.00
_cell.angle_gamma   90.00
#
_symmetry.space_group_name_H-M   'P 1'
#
loop_
_entity.id
_entity.type
_entity.pdbx_description
1 polymer ?
#
loop_
_entity_poly.entity_id
_entity_poly.type
_entity_poly.pdbx_seq_one_letter_code
_entity_poly.pdbx_strand_id
1 'polypeptide(L)' 'MTSPNTPNPSPQARHAPATERNQRPILDVLRRVLPPHGVVLEVASGTGQHAVAFAAALPGVTWQPTDADPLAL' A
#
# COMPACT_ATOMS: atom_id res chain seq x y z
N MET A 1 42.69 -9.91 -2.23
CA MET A 1 42.30 -8.76 -1.39
C MET A 1 40.82 -8.53 -1.61
N THR A 2 40.00 -8.90 -0.62
CA THR A 2 38.54 -8.84 -0.64
C THR A 2 38.06 -7.39 -0.50
N SER A 3 37.35 -6.87 -1.50
CA SER A 3 36.66 -5.57 -1.41
C SER A 3 35.61 -5.61 -0.29
N PRO A 4 35.46 -4.55 0.54
CA PRO A 4 34.51 -4.54 1.63
C PRO A 4 33.07 -4.41 1.12
N ASN A 5 32.23 -5.35 1.54
CA ASN A 5 30.80 -5.35 1.34
C ASN A 5 30.18 -4.14 2.05
N THR A 6 29.69 -3.17 1.30
CA THR A 6 28.96 -2.02 1.84
C THR A 6 27.56 -2.49 2.24
N PRO A 7 27.05 -2.18 3.44
CA PRO A 7 25.67 -2.54 3.80
C PRO A 7 24.71 -1.86 2.82
N ASN A 8 23.96 -2.67 2.07
CA ASN A 8 22.90 -2.19 1.20
C ASN A 8 21.89 -1.42 2.08
N PRO A 9 21.63 -0.12 1.84
CA PRO A 9 20.66 0.62 2.64
C PRO A 9 19.32 -0.09 2.57
N SER A 10 18.72 -0.34 3.74
CA SER A 10 17.36 -0.86 3.87
C SER A 10 16.41 -0.09 2.95
N PRO A 11 15.44 -0.76 2.28
CA PRO A 11 14.55 -0.08 1.37
C PRO A 11 13.77 0.95 2.16
N GLN A 12 14.17 2.22 2.01
CA GLN A 12 13.44 3.37 2.50
C GLN A 12 12.00 3.17 2.04
N ALA A 13 11.05 3.12 2.98
CA ALA A 13 9.64 3.03 2.67
C ALA A 13 9.34 4.07 1.58
N ARG A 14 9.10 3.58 0.36
CA ARG A 14 8.96 4.42 -0.83
C ARG A 14 7.75 5.32 -0.58
N HIS A 15 7.99 6.60 -0.37
CA HIS A 15 6.92 7.55 -0.10
C HIS A 15 6.31 8.04 -1.42
N ALA A 16 4.99 7.98 -1.58
CA ALA A 16 4.30 8.40 -2.79
C ALA A 16 3.43 9.66 -2.54
N PRO A 17 3.90 10.87 -2.88
CA PRO A 17 3.15 12.12 -2.67
C PRO A 17 1.80 12.19 -3.40
N ALA A 18 1.60 11.36 -4.43
CA ALA A 18 0.30 11.22 -5.07
C ALA A 18 -0.73 10.56 -4.14
N THR A 19 -0.30 9.53 -3.38
CA THR A 19 -1.12 8.79 -2.43
C THR A 19 -1.70 9.72 -1.36
N GLU A 20 -0.89 10.61 -0.79
CA GLU A 20 -1.37 11.55 0.23
C GLU A 20 -2.47 12.49 -0.30
N ARG A 21 -2.35 12.93 -1.56
CA ARG A 21 -3.31 13.84 -2.20
C ARG A 21 -4.62 13.16 -2.53
N ASN A 22 -4.59 11.88 -2.95
CA ASN A 22 -5.76 11.19 -3.48
C ASN A 22 -6.39 10.17 -2.52
N GLN A 23 -5.75 9.81 -1.41
CA GLN A 23 -6.28 8.81 -0.47
C GLN A 23 -7.69 9.17 0.04
N ARG A 24 -7.92 10.42 0.43
CA ARG A 24 -9.19 10.86 0.99
C ARG A 24 -10.35 10.80 -0.02
N PRO A 25 -10.26 11.42 -1.21
CA PRO A 25 -11.34 11.33 -2.19
C PRO A 25 -11.60 9.89 -2.65
N ILE A 26 -10.57 9.03 -2.70
CA ILE A 26 -10.77 7.60 -3.01
C ILE A 26 -11.51 6.89 -1.88
N LEU A 27 -11.07 7.08 -0.62
CA LEU A 27 -11.71 6.49 0.55
C LEU A 27 -13.20 6.86 0.66
N ASP A 28 -13.55 8.11 0.35
CA ASP A 28 -14.94 8.57 0.39
C ASP A 28 -15.82 7.82 -0.64
N VAL A 29 -15.27 7.48 -1.81
CA VAL A 29 -15.95 6.62 -2.78
C VAL A 29 -16.04 5.18 -2.28
N LEU A 30 -14.93 4.63 -1.77
CA LEU A 30 -14.86 3.25 -1.28
C LEU A 30 -15.89 2.97 -0.18
N ARG A 31 -16.07 3.90 0.77
CA ARG A 31 -17.09 3.81 1.83
C ARG A 31 -18.52 3.65 1.32
N ARG A 32 -18.81 4.18 0.13
CA ARG A 32 -20.15 4.12 -0.48
C ARG A 32 -20.36 2.85 -1.28
N VAL A 33 -19.30 2.33 -1.92
CA VAL A 33 -19.43 1.25 -2.91
C VAL A 33 -19.06 -0.12 -2.38
N LEU A 34 -18.21 -0.19 -1.36
CA LEU A 34 -17.81 -1.45 -0.75
C LEU A 34 -18.89 -1.96 0.22
N PRO A 35 -19.07 -3.29 0.31
CA PRO A 35 -19.86 -3.86 1.40
C PRO A 35 -19.20 -3.56 2.76
N PRO A 36 -19.98 -3.60 3.86
CA PRO A 36 -19.45 -3.36 5.20
C PRO A 36 -18.40 -4.40 5.63
N HIS A 37 -18.43 -5.59 5.03
CA HIS A 37 -17.47 -6.66 5.27
C HIS A 37 -17.06 -7.36 3.97
N GLY A 38 -15.79 -7.80 3.89
CA GLY A 38 -15.30 -8.57 2.76
C GLY A 38 -13.79 -8.54 2.61
N VAL A 39 -13.30 -9.05 1.48
CA VAL A 39 -11.89 -9.01 1.10
C VAL A 39 -11.76 -8.15 -0.15
N VAL A 40 -10.81 -7.21 -0.14
CA VAL A 40 -10.45 -6.38 -1.30
C VAL A 40 -9.02 -6.70 -1.70
N LEU A 41 -8.82 -7.06 -2.96
CA LEU A 41 -7.50 -7.21 -3.56
C LEU A 41 -7.09 -5.88 -4.21
N GLU A 42 -6.01 -5.27 -3.75
CA GLU A 42 -5.38 -4.14 -4.43
C GLU A 42 -4.30 -4.67 -5.37
N VAL A 43 -4.34 -4.23 -6.63
CA VAL A 43 -3.41 -4.65 -7.67
C VAL A 43 -2.43 -3.51 -7.94
N ALA A 44 -1.14 -3.87 -8.08
CA ALA A 44 -0.04 -2.92 -8.24
C ALA A 44 0.06 -1.94 -7.06
N SER A 45 0.08 -2.49 -5.84
CA SER A 45 0.09 -1.74 -4.58
C SER A 45 1.31 -0.84 -4.40
N GLY A 46 2.41 -1.14 -5.11
CA GLY A 46 3.62 -0.34 -5.15
C GLY A 46 4.31 -0.21 -3.79
N THR A 47 3.87 0.74 -2.98
CA THR A 47 4.45 1.05 -1.67
C THR A 47 3.54 0.69 -0.50
N GLY A 48 2.33 0.20 -0.79
CA GLY A 48 1.32 -0.21 0.18
C GLY A 48 0.66 0.94 0.94
N GLN A 49 0.96 2.21 0.60
CA GLN A 49 0.44 3.35 1.36
C GLN A 49 -1.08 3.46 1.32
N HIS A 50 -1.72 3.17 0.18
CA HIS A 50 -3.19 3.10 0.09
C HIS A 50 -3.75 1.94 0.90
N ALA A 51 -3.16 0.75 0.77
CA ALA A 51 -3.57 -0.44 1.53
C ALA A 51 -3.61 -0.19 3.03
N VAL A 52 -2.56 0.41 3.60
CA VAL A 52 -2.51 0.74 5.04
C VAL A 52 -3.59 1.78 5.40
N ALA A 53 -3.71 2.85 4.61
CA ALA A 53 -4.68 3.91 4.89
C ALA A 53 -6.13 3.41 4.83
N PHE A 54 -6.46 2.57 3.84
CA PHE A 54 -7.81 2.08 3.64
C PHE A 54 -8.17 0.95 4.60
N ALA A 55 -7.25 0.03 4.90
CA ALA A 55 -7.47 -0.99 5.92
C ALA A 55 -7.77 -0.37 7.30
N ALA A 56 -7.04 0.68 7.69
CA ALA A 56 -7.29 1.40 8.94
C ALA A 56 -8.65 2.12 8.95
N ALA A 57 -9.11 2.63 7.80
CA ALA A 57 -10.35 3.38 7.70
C ALA A 57 -11.61 2.51 7.45
N LEU A 58 -11.43 1.25 7.07
CA LEU A 58 -12.49 0.29 6.73
C LEU A 58 -12.30 -1.02 7.51
N PRO A 59 -12.49 -1.03 8.84
CA PRO A 59 -12.12 -2.16 9.70
C PRO A 59 -12.92 -3.45 9.45
N GLY A 60 -14.07 -3.38 8.77
CA GLY A 60 -14.83 -4.57 8.37
C GLY A 60 -14.28 -5.26 7.12
N VAL A 61 -13.39 -4.60 6.38
CA VAL A 61 -12.82 -5.08 5.12
C VAL A 61 -11.37 -5.51 5.34
N THR A 62 -11.05 -6.73 4.94
CA THR A 62 -9.67 -7.19 4.84
C THR A 62 -9.07 -6.68 3.54
N TRP A 63 -8.08 -5.80 3.64
CA TRP A 63 -7.35 -5.29 2.48
C TRP A 63 -6.14 -6.17 2.19
N GLN A 64 -6.03 -6.65 0.95
CA GLN A 64 -4.97 -7.53 0.49
C GLN A 64 -4.18 -6.83 -0.63
N PRO A 65 -3.03 -6.22 -0.32
CA PRO A 65 -2.18 -5.63 -1.34
C PRO A 65 -1.43 -6.70 -2.15
N THR A 66 -1.19 -6.42 -3.42
CA THR A 66 -0.39 -7.26 -4.32
C THR A 66 0.36 -6.44 -5.35
N ASP A 67 1.58 -6.88 -5.66
CA ASP A 67 2.39 -6.31 -6.72
C ASP A 67 3.27 -7.40 -7.37
N ALA A 68 3.63 -7.19 -8.64
CA ALA A 68 4.51 -8.08 -9.39
C ALA A 68 5.99 -7.70 -9.24
N ASP A 69 6.29 -6.45 -8.87
CA ASP A 69 7.65 -6.03 -8.54
C ASP A 69 8.08 -6.71 -7.22
N PRO A 70 9.15 -7.52 -7.21
CA PRO A 70 9.65 -8.13 -5.98
C PRO A 70 10.16 -7.11 -4.96
N LEU A 71 10.29 -5.84 -5.34
CA LEU A 71 10.64 -4.72 -4.47
C LEU A 71 9.41 -3.89 -4.01
N ALA A 72 8.18 -4.30 -4.33
CA ALA A 72 6.93 -3.61 -4.02
C ALA A 72 6.11 -4.26 -2.89
N LEU A 73 5.07 -3.54 -2.42
CA LEU A 73 4.18 -3.86 -1.29
C LEU A 73 2.80 -3.21 -1.42
#